data_AF-A0A3D4PHY4-F1
#
_entry.id   AF-A0A3D4PHY4-F1
#
_cell.length_a   1.000
_cell.length_b   1.000
_cell.length_c   1.000
_cell.angle_alpha   90.00
_cell.angle_beta   90.00
_cell.angle_gamma   90.00
#
_symmetry.space_group_name_H-M   'P 1'
#
loop_
_entity.id
_entity.type
_entity.pdbx_description
1 polymer ?
#
loop_
_entity_poly.entity_id
_entity_poly.type
_entity_poly.pdbx_seq_one_letter_code
_entity_poly.pdbx_strand_id
1 'polypeptide(L)'
;MTNTNSHDDRKQNQGKVVSVRGSVIDAVFHDRLPEMNHELRAGHDQEVVVEVASQLDPHTVRGIALSDTSGLARGTPVIDLGRTLQVPVGKA
;
A
#
# COMPACT_ATOMS: atom_id res chain seq x y z
N MET A 1 -35.44 17.34 6.75
CA MET A 1 -34.27 16.67 7.36
C MET A 1 -33.46 16.06 6.23
N THR A 2 -32.47 16.77 5.71
CA THR A 2 -31.67 16.31 4.57
C THR A 2 -30.56 15.40 5.08
N ASN A 3 -30.61 14.12 4.71
CA ASN A 3 -29.59 13.14 5.03
C ASN A 3 -28.47 13.25 3.97
N THR A 4 -27.44 14.06 4.22
CA THR A 4 -26.22 14.10 3.41
C THR A 4 -25.37 12.88 3.73
N ASN A 5 -25.63 11.78 3.04
CA ASN A 5 -24.77 10.61 3.07
C ASN A 5 -23.66 10.81 2.04
N SER A 6 -22.59 11.50 2.45
CA SER A 6 -21.39 11.70 1.64
C SER A 6 -20.69 10.36 1.42
N HIS A 7 -21.08 9.63 0.37
CA HIS A 7 -20.28 8.53 -0.18
C HIS A 7 -19.06 9.16 -0.85
N ASP A 8 -17.95 9.17 -0.12
CA ASP A 8 -16.64 9.46 -0.68
C ASP A 8 -16.24 8.31 -1.62
N ASP A 9 -16.68 8.38 -2.88
CA ASP A 9 -16.37 7.43 -3.97
C ASP A 9 -14.89 7.50 -4.41
N ARG A 10 -13.95 7.69 -3.47
CA ARG A 10 -12.52 7.55 -3.74
C ARG A 10 -12.20 6.07 -3.87
N LYS A 11 -12.32 5.56 -5.10
CA LYS A 11 -11.85 4.22 -5.50
C LYS A 11 -10.42 4.04 -4.97
N GLN A 12 -10.22 3.10 -4.05
CA GLN A 12 -8.90 2.81 -3.48
C GLN A 12 -7.93 2.38 -4.58
N ASN A 13 -6.72 2.94 -4.58
CA ASN A 13 -5.68 2.54 -5.51
C ASN A 13 -5.14 1.17 -5.10
N GLN A 14 -5.41 0.14 -5.91
CA GLN A 14 -5.11 -1.25 -5.60
C GLN A 14 -4.11 -1.85 -6.57
N GLY A 15 -3.25 -2.70 -6.01
CA GLY A 15 -2.24 -3.46 -6.73
C GLY A 15 -2.19 -4.90 -6.24
N LYS A 16 -1.19 -5.64 -6.73
CA LYS A 16 -0.94 -7.04 -6.34
C LYS A 16 0.55 -7.29 -6.15
N VAL A 17 0.90 -8.11 -5.17
CA VAL A 17 2.27 -8.57 -4.97
C VAL A 17 2.75 -9.36 -6.20
N VAL A 18 3.90 -9.01 -6.73
CA VAL A 18 4.61 -9.73 -7.79
C VAL A 18 5.66 -10.66 -7.19
N SER A 19 6.41 -10.19 -6.19
CA SER A 19 7.41 -11.00 -5.50
C SER A 19 7.67 -10.52 -4.07
N VAL A 20 8.12 -11.45 -3.21
CA VAL A 20 8.53 -11.20 -1.83
C VAL A 20 9.92 -11.80 -1.64
N ARG A 21 10.92 -10.99 -1.25
CA ARG A 21 12.31 -11.39 -1.03
C ARG A 21 12.79 -10.78 0.30
N GLY A 22 12.58 -11.52 1.39
CA GLY A 22 12.73 -10.94 2.74
C GLY A 22 11.77 -9.78 2.92
N SER A 23 12.27 -8.61 3.35
CA SER A 23 11.47 -7.39 3.47
C SER A 23 11.23 -6.67 2.13
N VAL A 24 11.86 -7.09 1.04
CA VAL A 24 11.68 -6.43 -0.26
C VAL A 24 10.46 -7.02 -0.97
N ILE A 25 9.49 -6.16 -1.28
CA ILE A 25 8.25 -6.53 -1.96
C ILE A 25 8.16 -5.77 -3.28
N ASP A 26 7.99 -6.47 -4.39
CA ASP A 26 7.63 -5.85 -5.66
C ASP A 26 6.10 -5.97 -5.84
N ALA A 27 5.41 -4.89 -6.19
CA ALA A 27 3.96 -4.87 -6.39
C ALA A 27 3.57 -4.11 -7.67
N VAL A 28 2.58 -4.64 -8.39
CA VAL A 28 2.06 -4.06 -9.63
C VAL A 28 0.74 -3.33 -9.39
N PHE A 29 0.60 -2.13 -9.94
CA PHE A 29 -0.59 -1.28 -9.91
C PHE A 29 -1.00 -0.92 -11.34
N HIS A 30 -2.25 -1.22 -11.70
CA HIS A 30 -2.76 -0.98 -13.06
C HIS A 30 -3.42 0.39 -13.22
N ASP A 31 -4.03 0.92 -12.16
CA ASP A 31 -4.78 2.18 -12.21
C ASP A 31 -3.83 3.38 -12.04
N ARG A 32 -3.08 3.43 -10.93
CA ARG A 32 -2.13 4.52 -10.64
C ARG A 32 -0.89 3.96 -9.95
N LEU A 33 0.29 4.33 -10.45
CA LEU A 33 1.54 3.98 -9.80
C LEU A 33 1.72 4.79 -8.50
N PRO A 34 1.95 4.15 -7.34
CA PRO A 34 2.21 4.85 -6.08
C PRO A 34 3.47 5.72 -6.15
N GLU A 35 3.45 6.87 -5.46
CA GLU A 35 4.63 7.73 -5.32
C GLU A 35 5.66 7.12 -4.37
N MET A 36 6.91 7.56 -4.49
CA MET A 36 7.97 7.17 -3.54
C MET A 36 7.58 7.59 -2.12
N ASN A 37 7.95 6.79 -1.12
CA ASN A 37 7.62 6.93 0.29
C ASN A 37 6.14 6.76 0.65
N HIS A 38 5.25 6.43 -0.29
CA HIS A 38 3.87 6.09 0.06
C HIS A 38 3.81 4.82 0.92
N GLU A 39 2.89 4.83 1.88
CA GLU A 39 2.51 3.67 2.68
C GLU A 39 1.57 2.77 1.87
N LEU A 40 1.99 1.53 1.68
CA LEU A 40 1.17 0.45 1.16
C LEU A 40 0.78 -0.51 2.28
N ARG A 41 -0.41 -1.09 2.16
CA ARG A 41 -0.94 -2.11 3.06
C ARG A 41 -1.22 -3.41 2.33
N ALA A 42 -0.82 -4.53 2.91
CA ALA A 42 -1.04 -5.86 2.37
C ALA A 42 -1.31 -6.88 3.49
N GLY A 43 -1.59 -8.13 3.11
CA GLY A 43 -1.84 -9.22 4.05
C GLY A 43 -3.28 -9.24 4.57
N HIS A 44 -3.54 -10.15 5.50
CA HIS A 44 -4.85 -10.21 6.17
C HIS A 44 -5.01 -8.95 7.03
N ASP A 45 -6.23 -8.39 7.09
CA ASP A 45 -6.53 -7.16 7.84
C ASP A 45 -5.55 -5.98 7.61
N GLN A 46 -4.89 -5.94 6.45
CA GLN A 46 -3.91 -4.92 6.12
C GLN A 46 -2.74 -4.85 7.12
N GLU A 47 -2.36 -5.96 7.75
CA GLU A 47 -1.34 -5.99 8.82
C GLU A 47 0.10 -5.70 8.34
N VAL A 48 0.41 -5.95 7.07
CA VAL A 48 1.74 -5.71 6.52
C VAL A 48 1.87 -4.28 6.02
N VAL A 49 2.77 -3.52 6.64
CA VAL A 49 3.10 -2.14 6.26
C VAL A 49 4.32 -2.15 5.36
N VAL A 50 4.23 -1.48 4.21
CA VAL A 50 5.30 -1.40 3.21
C VAL A 50 5.47 0.05 2.78
N GLU A 51 6.71 0.55 2.76
CA GLU A 51 7.02 1.87 2.18
C GLU A 51 7.53 1.70 0.75
N VAL A 52 7.03 2.51 -0.20
CA VAL A 52 7.55 2.53 -1.57
C VAL A 52 8.97 3.10 -1.60
N ALA A 53 9.95 2.27 -1.96
CA ALA A 53 11.35 2.66 -2.06
C ALA A 53 11.76 3.07 -3.48
N SER A 54 11.14 2.49 -4.51
CA SER A 54 11.39 2.89 -5.90
C SER A 54 10.25 2.49 -6.85
N GLN A 55 10.15 3.21 -7.96
CA GLN A 55 9.34 2.83 -9.12
C GLN A 55 10.25 2.09 -10.10
N LEU A 56 9.96 0.82 -10.39
CA LEU A 56 10.80 -0.01 -11.26
C LEU A 56 10.45 0.17 -12.74
N ASP A 57 9.15 0.33 -13.02
CA ASP A 57 8.58 0.54 -14.34
C ASP A 57 7.22 1.27 -14.21
N PRO A 58 6.49 1.58 -15.29
CA PRO A 58 5.23 2.33 -15.24
C PRO A 58 4.10 1.71 -14.39
N HIS A 59 4.21 0.44 -14.02
CA HIS A 59 3.19 -0.29 -13.26
C HIS A 59 3.74 -0.94 -11.99
N THR A 60 5.05 -1.11 -11.84
CA THR A 60 5.65 -1.83 -10.72
C THR A 60 6.42 -0.92 -9.78
N VAL A 61 6.13 -1.04 -8.49
CA VAL A 61 6.93 -0.44 -7.42
C VAL A 61 7.69 -1.52 -6.67
N ARG A 62 8.86 -1.14 -6.14
CA ARG A 62 9.57 -1.88 -5.09
C ARG A 62 9.35 -1.16 -3.76
N GLY A 63 8.91 -1.91 -2.77
CA GLY A 63 8.74 -1.44 -1.41
C GLY A 63 9.58 -2.23 -0.41
N ILE A 64 9.77 -1.61 0.76
CA ILE A 64 10.42 -2.20 1.93
C ILE A 64 9.35 -2.40 2.99
N ALA A 65 9.12 -3.64 3.39
CA ALA A 65 8.24 -3.99 4.48
C ALA A 65 8.85 -3.55 5.83
N LEU A 66 8.03 -2.88 6.63
CA LEU A 66 8.34 -2.45 8.00
C LEU A 66 7.69 -3.37 9.05
N SER A 67 7.07 -4.45 8.59
CA SER A 67 6.39 -5.45 9.40
C SER A 67 6.70 -6.85 8.85
N ASP A 68 6.33 -7.89 9.60
CA ASP A 68 6.50 -9.26 9.14
C ASP A 68 5.79 -9.48 7.79
N THR A 69 6.46 -10.16 6.86
CA THR A 69 5.96 -10.47 5.52
C THR A 69 5.45 -11.90 5.40
N SER A 70 5.50 -12.66 6.50
CA SER A 70 4.97 -14.01 6.59
C SER A 70 3.52 -14.06 6.11
N GLY A 71 3.21 -15.00 5.22
CA GLY A 71 1.87 -15.15 4.63
C GLY A 71 1.62 -14.29 3.38
N LEU A 72 2.50 -13.35 3.03
CA LEU A 72 2.43 -12.71 1.71
C LEU A 72 2.86 -13.67 0.61
N ALA A 73 2.11 -13.66 -0.48
CA ALA A 73 2.40 -14.45 -1.67
C ALA A 73 2.15 -13.61 -2.93
N ARG A 74 2.65 -14.10 -4.06
CA ARG A 74 2.31 -13.50 -5.35
C ARG A 74 0.79 -13.47 -5.53
N GLY A 75 0.27 -12.32 -5.94
CA GLY A 75 -1.16 -12.09 -6.12
C GLY A 75 -1.88 -11.55 -4.89
N THR A 76 -1.24 -11.51 -3.72
CA THR A 76 -1.83 -10.87 -2.53
C THR A 76 -2.20 -9.42 -2.84
N PRO A 77 -3.43 -8.97 -2.52
CA PRO A 77 -3.85 -7.58 -2.71
C PRO A 77 -2.96 -6.61 -1.93
N VAL A 78 -2.69 -5.46 -2.55
CA VAL A 78 -1.94 -4.35 -1.96
C VAL A 78 -2.76 -3.08 -2.14
N ILE A 79 -2.85 -2.24 -1.12
CA ILE A 79 -3.57 -0.97 -1.15
C ILE A 79 -2.56 0.16 -0.97
N ASP A 80 -2.57 1.15 -1.86
CA ASP A 80 -1.85 2.42 -1.69
C ASP A 80 -2.74 3.40 -0.92
N LEU A 81 -2.26 3.86 0.24
CA LEU A 81 -3.01 4.81 1.08
C LEU A 81 -2.92 6.26 0.57
N GLY A 82 -2.11 6.53 -0.47
CA GLY A 82 -1.99 7.86 -1.05
C GLY A 82 -1.29 8.87 -0.14
N ARG A 83 -0.52 8.37 0.85
CA ARG A 83 0.16 9.18 1.86
C ARG A 83 1.41 8.46 2.32
N THR A 84 2.36 9.22 2.86
CA THR A 84 3.53 8.66 3.52
C THR A 84 3.16 8.01 4.86
N LEU A 85 4.08 7.20 5.41
CA LEU A 85 3.95 6.70 6.78
C LEU A 85 3.68 7.85 7.76
N GLN A 86 2.70 7.63 8.64
CA GLN A 86 2.33 8.61 9.66
C GLN A 86 2.88 8.16 11.01
N VAL A 87 3.66 9.04 11.63
CA VAL A 87 4.13 8.86 13.00
C VAL A 87 3.39 9.86 13.89
N PRO A 88 2.74 9.43 14.98
CA PRO A 88 2.07 10.34 15.89
C PRO A 88 3.10 11.25 16.56
N VAL A 89 2.82 12.54 16.60
CA VAL A 89 3.62 13.54 17.32
C VAL A 89 2.75 14.25 18.35
N GLY A 90 3.24 14.38 19.58
CA GLY A 90 2.53 15.04 20.70
C GLY A 90 1.58 14.13 21.51
N LYS A 91 1.05 14.67 22.62
CA LYS A 91 -0.04 14.03 23.39
C LYS A 91 -1.38 14.45 22.77
N ALA A 92 -2.31 13.50 22.67
CA ALA A 92 -3.69 13.73 22.25
C ALA A 92 -4.38 14.84 23.07
#